data_AF-A0A9E5EAW8-F1
#
_entry.id   AF-A0A9E5EAW8-F1
#
_cell.length_a   1.000
_cell.length_b   1.000
_cell.length_c   1.000
_cell.angle_alpha   90.00
_cell.angle_beta   90.00
_cell.angle_gamma   90.00
#
_symmetry.space_group_name_H-M   'P 1'
#
loop_
_entity.id
_entity.type
_entity.pdbx_description
1 polymer ?
#
loop_
_entity_poly.entity_id
_entity_poly.type
_entity_poly.pdbx_seq_one_letter_code
_entity_poly.pdbx_strand_id
1 'polypeptide(L)'
;MGFLFDVVAGERERGVLSLAMVAGASAGRFVWHKWWARFVLLAAVTIVGIVLAGLIQQPGWTATTAYIFAGWIFTSLVYLAFWCALALVVSAGAGSSEAAATRLAGAWLTFVVLIPAVTNLIAGSVMPPPSRVELTATLREATEQADKAIAAERDRWFFDHPDLQGDMDRRAYYLSVARSEAGIEKIMTPLLQEFAQNARDQQRVIEVLKYLSPGTLTFRSLTAFSGSDGLQHADFRDAVVVHHHAWQDFFVKRIESDTPLTAEDYDRLPMFVAPQIDGRALMASSSIPLLAMLALTCLLCLKGSQQLRSAEVVIGAHSPGGSR
;
A
#
# COMPACT_ATOMS: atom_id res chain seq x y z
N MET A 1 0.05 0.05 22.67
CA MET A 1 -0.32 -1.16 23.43
C MET A 1 0.11 -1.12 24.89
N GLY A 2 1.39 -0.87 25.20
CA GLY A 2 1.86 -0.79 26.60
C GLY A 2 1.15 0.24 27.49
N PHE A 3 0.52 1.28 26.93
CA PHE A 3 -0.23 2.29 27.70
C PHE A 3 -1.74 2.04 27.79
N LEU A 4 -2.26 0.96 27.20
CA LEU A 4 -3.71 0.73 27.05
C LEU A 4 -4.20 -0.59 27.66
N PHE A 5 -3.30 -1.50 28.05
CA PHE A 5 -3.70 -2.82 28.56
C PHE A 5 -4.40 -2.78 29.92
N ASP A 6 -4.09 -1.76 30.74
CA ASP A 6 -4.55 -1.61 32.11
C ASP A 6 -5.79 -0.71 32.26
N VAL A 7 -6.39 -0.22 31.16
CA VAL A 7 -7.50 0.76 31.19
C VAL A 7 -8.65 0.31 32.08
N VAL A 8 -8.95 -1.00 32.11
CA VAL A 8 -10.03 -1.57 32.91
C VAL A 8 -9.47 -2.52 33.97
N ALA A 9 -8.61 -3.47 33.56
CA ALA A 9 -8.05 -4.47 34.46
C ALA A 9 -7.22 -3.85 35.61
N GLY A 10 -6.46 -2.79 35.33
CA GLY A 10 -5.65 -2.11 36.34
C GLY A 10 -6.48 -1.31 37.33
N GLU A 11 -7.60 -0.73 36.90
CA GLU A 11 -8.53 -0.03 37.79
C GLU A 11 -9.30 -1.01 38.68
N ARG A 12 -9.61 -2.20 38.16
CA ARG A 12 -10.22 -3.29 38.93
C ARG A 12 -9.27 -3.81 40.00
N GLU A 13 -8.01 -4.03 39.64
CA GLU A 13 -6.95 -4.49 40.56
C GLU A 13 -6.65 -3.47 41.67
N ARG A 14 -6.63 -2.17 41.33
CA ARG A 14 -6.39 -1.09 42.30
C ARG A 14 -7.62 -0.75 43.17
N GLY A 15 -8.77 -1.40 42.94
CA GLY A 15 -10.02 -1.10 43.66
C GLY A 15 -10.63 0.27 43.35
N VAL A 16 -10.10 1.00 42.36
CA VAL A 16 -10.61 2.33 41.98
C VAL A 16 -12.00 2.21 41.36
N LEU A 17 -12.25 1.12 40.62
CA LEU A 17 -13.55 0.88 39.98
C LEU A 17 -14.66 0.63 41.01
N SER A 18 -14.37 -0.10 42.09
CA SER A 18 -15.34 -0.34 43.17
C SER A 18 -15.56 0.93 43.99
N LEU A 19 -14.50 1.69 44.30
CA LEU A 19 -14.61 2.99 44.99
C LEU A 19 -15.46 4.01 44.19
N ALA A 20 -15.27 4.08 42.87
CA ALA A 20 -16.05 4.96 42.00
C ALA A 20 -17.54 4.59 41.99
N MET A 21 -17.87 3.29 41.96
CA MET A 21 -19.25 2.82 42.02
C MET A 21 -19.91 3.08 43.38
N VAL A 22 -19.16 2.92 44.48
CA VAL A 22 -19.63 3.27 45.83
C VAL A 22 -19.89 4.78 45.96
N ALA A 23 -19.10 5.60 45.29
CA ALA A 23 -19.30 7.05 45.21
C ALA A 23 -20.44 7.49 44.27
N GLY A 24 -21.21 6.54 43.70
CA GLY A 24 -22.36 6.81 42.82
C GLY A 24 -22.00 7.13 41.36
N ALA A 25 -20.74 6.97 40.96
CA ALA A 25 -20.33 7.14 39.57
C ALA A 25 -20.52 5.83 38.79
N SER A 26 -21.07 5.92 37.57
CA SER A 26 -21.10 4.77 36.66
C SER A 26 -19.68 4.42 36.21
N ALA A 27 -19.21 3.20 36.51
CA ALA A 27 -17.90 2.70 36.13
C ALA A 27 -17.66 2.78 34.61
N GLY A 28 -18.69 2.54 33.80
CA GLY A 28 -18.61 2.64 32.34
C GLY A 28 -18.30 4.06 31.86
N ARG A 29 -18.91 5.10 32.49
CA ARG A 29 -18.62 6.50 32.15
C ARG A 29 -17.21 6.89 32.57
N PHE A 30 -16.75 6.44 33.73
CA PHE A 30 -15.38 6.70 34.19
C PHE A 30 -14.34 6.10 33.24
N VAL A 31 -14.50 4.83 32.87
CA VAL A 31 -13.63 4.13 31.91
C VAL A 31 -13.64 4.84 30.54
N TRP A 32 -14.81 5.26 30.05
CA TRP A 32 -14.91 5.97 28.76
C TRP A 32 -14.15 7.30 28.74
N HIS A 33 -14.23 8.13 29.79
CA HIS A 33 -13.48 9.38 29.86
C HIS A 33 -11.97 9.14 29.85
N LYS A 34 -11.50 8.14 30.60
CA LYS A 34 -10.08 7.78 30.65
C LYS A 34 -9.58 7.21 29.33
N TRP A 35 -10.39 6.37 28.69
CA TRP A 35 -10.11 5.84 27.35
C TRP A 35 -9.98 6.98 26.33
N TRP A 36 -10.90 7.94 26.35
CA TRP A 36 -10.87 9.09 25.44
C TRP A 36 -9.67 10.00 25.69
N ALA A 37 -9.32 10.27 26.95
CA ALA A 37 -8.12 11.03 27.28
C ALA A 37 -6.84 10.38 26.73
N ARG A 38 -6.71 9.04 26.87
CA ARG A 38 -5.57 8.30 26.31
C ARG A 38 -5.58 8.31 24.78
N PHE A 39 -6.74 8.14 24.15
CA PHE A 39 -6.87 8.22 22.69
C PHE A 39 -6.47 9.60 22.16
N VAL A 40 -7.00 10.68 22.73
CA VAL A 40 -6.71 12.06 22.32
C VAL A 40 -5.23 12.38 22.46
N LEU A 41 -4.59 11.97 23.56
CA LEU A 41 -3.14 12.17 23.74
C LEU A 41 -2.33 11.45 22.65
N LEU A 42 -2.62 10.18 22.40
CA LEU A 42 -1.93 9.39 21.38
C LEU A 42 -2.21 9.91 19.96
N ALA A 43 -3.44 10.36 19.69
CA ALA A 43 -3.83 10.98 18.44
C ALA A 43 -3.06 12.29 18.22
N ALA A 44 -2.98 13.15 19.23
CA ALA A 44 -2.24 14.41 19.15
C ALA A 44 -0.76 14.18 18.83
N VAL A 45 -0.10 13.25 19.55
CA VAL A 45 1.30 12.89 19.28
C VAL A 45 1.49 12.35 17.86
N THR A 46 0.56 11.51 17.40
CA THR A 46 0.60 10.93 16.04
C THR A 46 0.44 12.02 14.97
N ILE A 47 -0.53 12.91 15.13
CA ILE A 47 -0.77 14.02 14.20
C ILE A 47 0.45 14.95 14.16
N VAL A 48 0.99 15.33 15.32
CA VAL A 48 2.18 16.18 15.39
C VAL A 48 3.35 15.52 14.67
N GLY A 49 3.58 14.21 14.88
CA GLY A 49 4.63 13.47 14.17
C GLY A 49 4.47 13.50 12.65
N ILE A 50 3.24 13.27 12.16
CA ILE A 50 2.94 13.29 10.72
C ILE A 50 3.13 14.70 10.13
N VAL A 51 2.63 15.73 10.81
CA VAL A 51 2.75 17.13 10.37
C VAL A 51 4.22 17.54 10.33
N LEU A 52 5.01 17.24 11.36
CA LEU A 52 6.44 17.55 11.38
C LEU A 52 7.19 16.85 10.25
N ALA A 53 6.91 15.57 10.02
CA ALA A 53 7.51 14.84 8.89
C ALA A 53 7.15 15.47 7.55
N GLY A 54 5.90 15.94 7.40
CA GLY A 54 5.46 16.64 6.20
C GLY A 54 6.13 17.98 5.97
N LEU A 55 6.30 18.78 7.02
CA LEU A 55 6.99 20.07 6.94
C LEU A 55 8.45 19.93 6.54
N ILE A 56 9.11 18.82 6.88
CA ILE A 56 10.50 18.55 6.50
C ILE A 56 10.61 18.12 5.02
N GLN A 57 9.68 17.26 4.56
CA GLN A 57 9.78 16.61 3.25
C GLN A 57 9.12 17.39 2.11
N GLN A 58 8.15 18.26 2.39
CA GLN A 58 7.33 18.93 1.38
C GLN A 58 7.26 20.45 1.60
N PRO A 59 8.18 21.23 1.00
CA PRO A 59 8.15 22.69 1.12
C PRO A 59 6.97 23.33 0.36
N GLY A 60 6.38 22.61 -0.62
CA GLY A 60 5.24 23.08 -1.41
C GLY A 60 3.92 22.37 -1.04
N TRP A 61 2.90 23.16 -0.67
CA TRP A 61 1.55 22.66 -0.41
C TRP A 61 0.67 22.78 -1.66
N THR A 62 0.20 21.64 -2.17
CA THR A 62 -0.81 21.57 -3.22
C THR A 62 -2.08 20.92 -2.68
N ALA A 63 -3.19 20.98 -3.46
CA ALA A 63 -4.41 20.27 -3.11
C ALA A 63 -4.18 18.75 -2.97
N THR A 64 -3.38 18.14 -3.87
CA THR A 64 -3.00 16.73 -3.81
C THR A 64 -2.23 16.42 -2.53
N THR A 65 -1.25 17.25 -2.19
CA THR A 65 -0.47 17.11 -0.95
C THR A 65 -1.40 17.12 0.28
N ALA A 66 -2.37 18.03 0.32
CA ALA A 66 -3.34 18.10 1.41
C ALA A 66 -4.20 16.82 1.53
N TYR A 67 -4.65 16.24 0.41
CA TYR A 67 -5.36 14.95 0.43
C TYR A 67 -4.48 13.82 0.95
N ILE A 68 -3.21 13.73 0.52
CA ILE A 68 -2.26 12.72 0.98
C ILE A 68 -2.07 12.80 2.50
N PHE A 69 -1.82 13.99 3.05
CA PHE A 69 -1.66 14.18 4.50
C PHE A 69 -2.94 13.90 5.27
N ALA A 70 -4.10 14.35 4.76
CA ALA A 70 -5.38 14.03 5.37
C ALA A 70 -5.63 12.52 5.41
N GLY A 71 -5.29 11.80 4.33
CA GLY A 71 -5.36 10.35 4.25
C GLY A 71 -4.45 9.63 5.24
N TRP A 72 -3.21 10.09 5.36
CA TRP A 72 -2.25 9.58 6.36
C TRP A 72 -2.75 9.77 7.79
N ILE A 73 -3.20 10.98 8.12
CA ILE A 73 -3.73 11.31 9.45
C ILE A 73 -4.95 10.44 9.73
N PHE A 74 -5.94 10.45 8.84
CA PHE A 74 -7.19 9.71 9.04
C PHE A 74 -6.95 8.21 9.16
N THR A 75 -6.14 7.61 8.28
CA THR A 75 -5.77 6.18 8.34
C THR A 75 -5.10 5.85 9.67
N SER A 76 -4.15 6.67 10.12
CA SER A 76 -3.44 6.48 11.38
C SER A 76 -4.37 6.59 12.59
N LEU A 77 -5.31 7.54 12.57
CA LEU A 77 -6.29 7.71 13.64
C LEU A 77 -7.28 6.55 13.71
N VAL A 78 -7.76 6.04 12.57
CA VAL A 78 -8.64 4.87 12.52
C VAL A 78 -7.90 3.63 13.03
N TYR A 79 -6.65 3.43 12.63
CA TYR A 79 -5.84 2.31 13.12
C TYR A 79 -5.55 2.41 14.62
N LEU A 80 -5.26 3.62 15.12
CA LEU A 80 -5.12 3.87 16.54
C LEU A 80 -6.42 3.58 17.30
N ALA A 81 -7.56 4.06 16.78
CA ALA A 81 -8.87 3.82 17.38
C ALA A 81 -9.21 2.33 17.44
N PHE A 82 -8.90 1.58 16.37
CA PHE A 82 -9.04 0.12 16.35
C PHE A 82 -8.29 -0.54 17.52
N TRP A 83 -7.02 -0.19 17.72
CA TRP A 83 -6.23 -0.78 18.80
C TRP A 83 -6.70 -0.34 20.19
N CYS A 84 -7.12 0.91 20.35
CA CYS A 84 -7.73 1.38 21.59
C CYS A 84 -9.04 0.62 21.88
N ALA A 85 -9.87 0.37 20.87
CA ALA A 85 -11.13 -0.38 21.02
C ALA A 85 -10.86 -1.85 21.35
N LEU A 86 -9.87 -2.47 20.71
CA LEU A 86 -9.46 -3.83 21.03
C LEU A 86 -8.92 -3.94 22.47
N ALA A 87 -8.10 -2.97 22.89
CA ALA A 87 -7.60 -2.91 24.26
C ALA A 87 -8.72 -2.79 25.30
N LEU A 88 -9.77 -2.02 24.99
CA LEU A 88 -10.96 -1.91 25.84
C LEU A 88 -11.64 -3.28 26.02
N VAL A 89 -11.93 -3.99 24.92
CA VAL A 89 -12.58 -5.32 24.94
C VAL A 89 -11.72 -6.34 25.69
N VAL A 90 -10.41 -6.37 25.42
CA VAL A 90 -9.51 -7.35 26.05
C VAL A 90 -9.35 -7.06 27.54
N SER A 91 -9.18 -5.79 27.92
CA SER A 91 -9.02 -5.37 29.32
C SER A 91 -10.30 -5.58 30.12
N ALA A 92 -11.48 -5.32 29.53
CA ALA A 92 -12.77 -5.54 30.19
C ALA A 92 -13.07 -7.03 30.44
N GLY A 93 -12.59 -7.93 29.56
CA GLY A 93 -12.73 -9.39 29.72
C GLY A 93 -11.56 -10.08 30.44
N ALA A 94 -10.54 -9.35 30.90
CA ALA A 94 -9.37 -9.92 31.55
C ALA A 94 -9.53 -10.04 33.07
N GLY A 95 -9.01 -11.14 33.63
CA GLY A 95 -8.98 -11.34 35.08
C GLY A 95 -7.94 -10.46 35.79
N SER A 96 -6.83 -10.16 35.10
CA SER A 96 -5.72 -9.33 35.57
C SER A 96 -5.14 -8.48 34.45
N SER A 97 -4.38 -7.44 34.80
CA SER A 97 -3.66 -6.58 33.86
C SER A 97 -2.60 -7.35 33.08
N GLU A 98 -1.92 -8.30 33.74
CA GLU A 98 -0.97 -9.21 33.09
C GLU A 98 -1.65 -10.06 32.01
N ALA A 99 -2.80 -10.67 32.33
CA ALA A 99 -3.56 -11.45 31.36
C ALA A 99 -4.05 -10.60 30.19
N ALA A 100 -4.44 -9.34 30.44
CA ALA A 100 -4.82 -8.40 29.38
C ALA A 100 -3.63 -8.07 28.46
N ALA A 101 -2.45 -7.83 29.04
CA ALA A 101 -1.23 -7.56 28.30
C ALA A 101 -0.81 -8.74 27.40
N THR A 102 -0.80 -9.97 27.94
CA THR A 102 -0.47 -11.18 27.17
C THR A 102 -1.44 -11.41 26.02
N ARG A 103 -2.75 -11.24 26.25
CA ARG A 103 -3.78 -11.37 25.20
C ARG A 103 -3.61 -10.31 24.11
N LEU A 104 -3.33 -9.06 24.47
CA LEU A 104 -3.08 -7.99 23.49
C LEU A 104 -1.80 -8.21 22.70
N ALA A 105 -0.74 -8.72 23.32
CA ALA A 105 0.49 -9.10 22.63
C ALA A 105 0.23 -10.24 21.62
N GLY A 106 -0.54 -11.27 22.02
CA GLY A 106 -0.96 -12.34 21.11
C GLY A 106 -1.83 -11.85 19.95
N ALA A 107 -2.77 -10.95 20.22
CA ALA A 107 -3.58 -10.33 19.16
C ALA A 107 -2.73 -9.49 18.20
N TRP A 108 -1.77 -8.73 18.73
CA TRP A 108 -0.81 -7.98 17.91
C TRP A 108 0.01 -8.90 17.02
N LEU A 109 0.59 -9.97 17.57
CA LEU A 109 1.36 -10.96 16.80
C LEU A 109 0.50 -11.59 15.72
N THR A 110 -0.76 -11.91 16.04
CA THR A 110 -1.70 -12.51 15.10
C THR A 110 -2.01 -11.56 13.94
N PHE A 111 -2.43 -10.33 14.25
CA PHE A 111 -2.87 -9.38 13.22
C PHE A 111 -1.72 -8.78 12.41
N VAL A 112 -0.54 -8.56 13.01
CA VAL A 112 0.57 -7.83 12.38
C VAL A 112 1.64 -8.75 11.81
N VAL A 113 1.77 -9.98 12.33
CA VAL A 113 2.80 -10.93 11.88
C VAL A 113 2.19 -12.16 11.22
N LEU A 114 1.33 -12.87 11.93
CA LEU A 114 0.82 -14.17 11.47
C LEU A 114 -0.11 -14.02 10.25
N ILE A 115 -1.14 -13.18 10.34
CA ILE A 115 -2.10 -13.00 9.24
C ILE A 115 -1.41 -12.47 7.97
N PRO A 116 -0.54 -11.45 8.01
CA PRO A 116 0.19 -11.02 6.81
C PRO A 116 1.05 -12.13 6.20
N ALA A 117 1.73 -12.94 7.02
CA ALA A 117 2.51 -14.07 6.54
C ALA A 117 1.63 -15.13 5.85
N VAL A 118 0.48 -15.47 6.46
CA VAL A 118 -0.51 -16.40 5.87
C VAL A 118 -1.11 -15.83 4.59
N THR A 119 -1.43 -14.54 4.55
CA THR A 119 -1.92 -13.84 3.34
C THR A 119 -0.89 -13.94 2.21
N ASN A 120 0.38 -13.70 2.49
CA ASN A 120 1.45 -13.83 1.49
C ASN A 120 1.62 -15.28 1.02
N LEU A 121 1.50 -16.25 1.93
CA LEU A 121 1.56 -17.67 1.59
C LEU A 121 0.40 -18.09 0.68
N ILE A 122 -0.84 -17.68 1.01
CA ILE A 122 -2.03 -17.94 0.18
C ILE A 122 -1.90 -17.23 -1.16
N ALA A 123 -1.48 -15.97 -1.18
CA ALA A 123 -1.28 -15.23 -2.41
C ALA A 123 -0.24 -15.93 -3.30
N GLY A 124 0.89 -16.37 -2.75
CA GLY A 124 1.94 -17.08 -3.49
C GLY A 124 1.59 -18.50 -3.92
N SER A 125 0.64 -19.17 -3.25
CA SER A 125 0.17 -20.50 -3.66
C SER A 125 -0.91 -20.44 -4.75
N VAL A 126 -1.78 -19.42 -4.71
CA VAL A 126 -2.84 -19.23 -5.72
C VAL A 126 -2.29 -18.54 -6.97
N MET A 127 -1.46 -17.51 -6.78
CA MET A 127 -0.82 -16.73 -7.84
C MET A 127 0.69 -16.63 -7.56
N PRO A 128 1.51 -17.54 -8.11
CA PRO A 128 2.95 -17.52 -7.90
C PRO A 128 3.56 -16.15 -8.22
N PRO A 129 4.38 -15.56 -7.32
CA PRO A 129 5.02 -14.29 -7.59
C PRO A 129 5.89 -14.41 -8.83
N PRO A 130 5.82 -13.45 -9.77
CA PRO A 130 6.61 -13.55 -10.97
C PRO A 130 8.09 -13.38 -10.64
N SER A 131 8.93 -14.31 -11.08
CA SER A 131 10.36 -14.33 -10.76
C SER A 131 11.10 -13.29 -11.59
N ARG A 132 11.73 -12.31 -10.93
CA ARG A 132 12.58 -11.31 -11.60
C ARG A 132 13.83 -11.93 -12.22
N VAL A 133 14.34 -13.00 -11.60
CA VAL A 133 15.51 -13.72 -12.10
C VAL A 133 15.13 -14.46 -13.39
N GLU A 134 13.98 -15.14 -13.37
CA GLU A 134 13.43 -15.81 -14.55
C GLU A 134 13.14 -14.81 -15.66
N LEU A 135 12.43 -13.71 -15.36
CA LEU A 135 12.18 -12.65 -16.35
C LEU A 135 13.49 -12.14 -16.99
N THR A 136 14.51 -11.87 -16.19
CA THR A 136 15.79 -11.37 -16.73
C THR A 136 16.48 -12.42 -17.59
N ALA A 137 16.42 -13.70 -17.20
CA ALA A 137 16.96 -14.79 -17.99
C ALA A 137 16.21 -14.97 -19.31
N THR A 138 14.87 -15.04 -19.27
CA THR A 138 14.02 -15.17 -20.46
C THR A 138 14.16 -13.98 -21.38
N LEU A 139 14.23 -12.74 -20.86
CA LEU A 139 14.47 -11.55 -21.68
C LEU A 139 15.84 -11.61 -22.36
N ARG A 140 16.91 -11.97 -21.63
CA ARG A 140 18.25 -12.11 -22.23
C ARG A 140 18.28 -13.15 -23.33
N GLU A 141 17.74 -14.33 -23.07
CA GLU A 141 17.68 -15.41 -24.05
C GLU A 141 16.87 -14.99 -25.28
N ALA A 142 15.71 -14.36 -25.07
CA ALA A 142 14.85 -13.88 -26.14
C ALA A 142 15.52 -12.77 -26.97
N THR A 143 16.21 -11.82 -26.32
CA THR A 143 16.98 -10.78 -27.01
C THR A 143 18.16 -11.37 -27.78
N GLU A 144 18.93 -12.30 -27.20
CA GLU A 144 20.03 -12.96 -27.91
C GLU A 144 19.56 -13.77 -29.13
N GLN A 145 18.42 -14.44 -29.02
CA GLN A 145 17.81 -15.17 -30.15
C GLN A 145 17.29 -14.20 -31.22
N ALA A 146 16.66 -13.11 -30.80
CA ALA A 146 16.21 -12.04 -31.70
C ALA A 146 17.39 -11.44 -32.46
N ASP A 147 18.45 -11.06 -31.76
CA ASP A 147 19.66 -10.47 -32.34
C ASP A 147 20.28 -11.39 -33.39
N LYS A 148 20.39 -12.69 -33.11
CA LYS A 148 20.91 -13.68 -34.08
C LYS A 148 20.02 -13.79 -35.31
N ALA A 149 18.70 -13.84 -35.13
CA ALA A 149 17.74 -13.95 -36.23
C ALA A 149 17.77 -12.70 -37.12
N ILE A 150 17.78 -11.52 -36.49
CA ILE A 150 17.84 -10.23 -37.19
C ILE A 150 19.19 -10.05 -37.90
N ALA A 151 20.30 -10.44 -37.27
CA ALA A 151 21.61 -10.40 -37.92
C ALA A 151 21.63 -11.27 -39.18
N ALA A 152 21.06 -12.48 -39.12
CA ALA A 152 20.95 -13.36 -40.29
C ALA A 152 20.05 -12.78 -41.39
N GLU A 153 18.95 -12.10 -41.04
CA GLU A 153 18.09 -11.40 -42.00
C GLU A 153 18.81 -10.20 -42.64
N ARG A 154 19.53 -9.42 -41.83
CA ARG A 154 20.35 -8.30 -42.28
C ARG A 154 21.42 -8.75 -43.27
N ASP A 155 22.14 -9.83 -42.97
CA ASP A 155 23.19 -10.36 -43.84
C ASP A 155 22.61 -10.83 -45.20
N ARG A 156 21.43 -11.45 -45.20
CA ARG A 156 20.70 -11.79 -46.44
C ARG A 156 20.31 -10.54 -47.24
N TRP A 157 19.78 -9.52 -46.56
CA TRP A 157 19.38 -8.28 -47.22
C TRP A 157 20.56 -7.57 -47.90
N PHE A 158 21.71 -7.49 -47.23
CA PHE A 158 22.94 -6.95 -47.84
C PHE A 158 23.51 -7.83 -48.96
N PHE A 159 23.29 -9.15 -48.91
CA PHE A 159 23.67 -10.03 -50.02
C PHE A 159 22.84 -9.75 -51.28
N ASP A 160 21.53 -9.49 -51.12
CA ASP A 160 20.62 -9.20 -52.22
C ASP A 160 20.73 -7.76 -52.77
N HIS A 161 21.40 -6.85 -52.05
CA HIS A 161 21.61 -5.44 -52.41
C HIS A 161 23.11 -5.06 -52.40
N PRO A 162 23.92 -5.62 -53.32
CA PRO A 162 25.37 -5.40 -53.35
C PRO A 162 25.77 -3.95 -53.68
N ASP A 163 24.86 -3.17 -54.28
CA ASP A 163 24.98 -1.74 -54.53
C ASP A 163 25.07 -0.90 -53.25
N LEU A 164 24.60 -1.44 -52.12
CA LEU A 164 24.63 -0.83 -50.79
C LEU A 164 25.83 -1.27 -49.93
N GLN A 165 26.74 -2.11 -50.46
CA GLN A 165 27.93 -2.62 -49.76
C GLN A 165 29.16 -1.68 -49.82
N GLY A 166 29.07 -0.53 -50.49
CA GLY A 166 30.12 0.50 -50.52
C GLY A 166 30.30 1.23 -49.17
N ASP A 167 31.22 2.22 -49.14
CA ASP A 167 31.57 3.07 -47.97
C ASP A 167 30.37 3.24 -47.04
N MET A 168 30.37 2.51 -45.91
CA MET A 168 29.16 2.11 -45.16
C MET A 168 28.07 3.15 -45.27
N ASP A 169 27.04 2.89 -46.09
CA ASP A 169 25.92 3.82 -46.18
C ASP A 169 25.34 3.95 -44.77
N ARG A 170 25.68 5.08 -44.14
CA ARG A 170 25.38 5.37 -42.74
C ARG A 170 23.88 5.23 -42.49
N ARG A 171 23.07 5.52 -43.51
CA ARG A 171 21.62 5.34 -43.48
C ARG A 171 21.23 3.87 -43.46
N ALA A 172 21.77 3.05 -44.35
CA ALA A 172 21.50 1.60 -44.37
C ALA A 172 21.88 0.94 -43.03
N TYR A 173 23.00 1.36 -42.42
CA TYR A 173 23.38 0.93 -41.08
C TYR A 173 22.34 1.32 -40.02
N TYR A 174 21.97 2.59 -39.90
CA TYR A 174 21.00 3.03 -38.88
C TYR A 174 19.60 2.45 -39.10
N LEU A 175 19.19 2.25 -40.34
CA LEU A 175 17.93 1.58 -40.66
C LEU A 175 17.95 0.10 -40.22
N SER A 176 19.09 -0.57 -40.39
CA SER A 176 19.25 -1.95 -39.91
C SER A 176 19.18 -2.04 -38.37
N VAL A 177 19.76 -1.06 -37.66
CA VAL A 177 19.68 -0.96 -36.20
C VAL A 177 18.23 -0.70 -35.76
N ALA A 178 17.54 0.27 -36.38
CA ALA A 178 16.15 0.59 -36.05
C ALA A 178 15.22 -0.62 -36.23
N ARG A 179 15.40 -1.39 -37.32
CA ARG A 179 14.65 -2.65 -37.53
C ARG A 179 14.98 -3.71 -36.48
N SER A 180 16.24 -3.77 -36.05
CA SER A 180 16.67 -4.70 -35.01
C SER A 180 15.99 -4.41 -33.68
N GLU A 181 16.02 -3.14 -33.24
CA GLU A 181 15.37 -2.70 -32.01
C GLU A 181 13.86 -2.99 -32.04
N ALA A 182 13.18 -2.70 -33.17
CA ALA A 182 11.75 -3.01 -33.33
C ALA A 182 11.45 -4.52 -33.28
N GLY A 183 12.35 -5.35 -33.82
CA GLY A 183 12.24 -6.82 -33.76
C GLY A 183 12.41 -7.36 -32.34
N ILE A 184 13.41 -6.87 -31.61
CA ILE A 184 13.65 -7.23 -30.19
C ILE A 184 12.45 -6.80 -29.33
N GLU A 185 11.96 -5.58 -29.51
CA GLU A 185 10.82 -5.07 -28.76
C GLU A 185 9.59 -5.96 -28.93
N LYS A 186 9.26 -6.32 -30.18
CA LYS A 186 8.12 -7.21 -30.49
C LYS A 186 8.18 -8.55 -29.73
N ILE A 187 9.38 -9.04 -29.45
CA ILE A 187 9.61 -10.28 -28.70
C ILE A 187 9.53 -10.03 -27.18
N MET A 188 10.07 -8.90 -26.69
CA MET A 188 10.06 -8.56 -25.27
C MET A 188 8.68 -8.13 -24.75
N THR A 189 7.87 -7.44 -25.55
CA THR A 189 6.56 -6.92 -25.15
C THR A 189 5.64 -7.97 -24.52
N PRO A 190 5.37 -9.14 -25.13
CA PRO A 190 4.49 -10.14 -24.53
C PRO A 190 5.02 -10.69 -23.21
N LEU A 191 6.35 -10.89 -23.08
CA LEU A 191 6.99 -11.37 -21.85
C LEU A 191 6.81 -10.37 -20.70
N LEU A 192 7.00 -9.08 -20.98
CA LEU A 192 6.81 -8.01 -20.01
C LEU A 192 5.33 -7.85 -19.61
N GLN A 193 4.41 -8.02 -20.57
CA GLN A 193 2.96 -7.97 -20.34
C GLN A 193 2.49 -9.14 -19.48
N GLU A 194 2.96 -10.36 -19.73
CA GLU A 194 2.66 -11.54 -18.91
C GLU A 194 3.16 -11.35 -17.48
N PHE A 195 4.41 -10.91 -17.31
CA PHE A 195 4.96 -10.59 -15.99
C PHE A 195 4.12 -9.53 -15.25
N ALA A 196 3.72 -8.47 -15.95
CA ALA A 196 2.88 -7.42 -15.38
C ALA A 196 1.48 -7.94 -15.01
N GLN A 197 0.91 -8.81 -15.83
CA GLN A 197 -0.39 -9.43 -15.57
C GLN A 197 -0.35 -10.32 -14.33
N ASN A 198 0.66 -11.18 -14.21
CA ASN A 198 0.87 -12.04 -13.04
C ASN A 198 1.04 -11.20 -11.76
N ALA A 199 1.79 -10.10 -11.83
CA ALA A 199 1.91 -9.18 -10.70
C ALA A 199 0.56 -8.53 -10.32
N ARG A 200 -0.27 -8.14 -11.30
CA ARG A 200 -1.62 -7.58 -11.06
C ARG A 200 -2.56 -8.62 -10.46
N ASP A 201 -2.51 -9.86 -10.93
CA ASP A 201 -3.34 -10.96 -10.42
C ASP A 201 -3.00 -11.27 -8.95
N GLN A 202 -1.71 -11.30 -8.62
CA GLN A 202 -1.25 -11.45 -7.23
C GLN A 202 -1.74 -10.30 -6.34
N GLN A 203 -1.68 -9.06 -6.83
CA GLN A 203 -2.20 -7.90 -6.10
C GLN A 203 -3.70 -8.01 -5.84
N ARG A 204 -4.51 -8.52 -6.78
CA ARG A 204 -5.97 -8.69 -6.56
C ARG A 204 -6.27 -9.64 -5.40
N VAL A 205 -5.49 -10.72 -5.26
CA VAL A 205 -5.65 -11.64 -4.11
C VAL A 205 -5.35 -10.92 -2.80
N ILE A 206 -4.25 -10.16 -2.74
CA ILE A 206 -3.89 -9.37 -1.56
C ILE A 206 -4.95 -8.29 -1.26
N GLU A 207 -5.53 -7.67 -2.29
CA GLU A 207 -6.58 -6.67 -2.15
C GLU A 207 -7.86 -7.21 -1.50
N VAL A 208 -8.20 -8.47 -1.73
CA VAL A 208 -9.32 -9.14 -1.05
C VAL A 208 -8.92 -9.55 0.37
N LEU A 209 -7.73 -10.11 0.54
CA LEU A 209 -7.26 -10.61 1.83
C LEU A 209 -6.86 -9.50 2.82
N LYS A 210 -6.66 -8.27 2.37
CA LYS A 210 -6.27 -7.13 3.22
C LYS A 210 -7.23 -6.91 4.40
N TYR A 211 -8.51 -7.23 4.24
CA TYR A 211 -9.54 -7.04 5.28
C TYR A 211 -9.39 -8.01 6.46
N LEU A 212 -8.59 -9.07 6.33
CA LEU A 212 -8.30 -10.01 7.42
C LEU A 212 -7.37 -9.41 8.48
N SER A 213 -6.56 -8.43 8.10
CA SER A 213 -5.60 -7.79 9.00
C SER A 213 -5.78 -6.26 9.00
N PRO A 214 -6.07 -5.65 10.16
CA PRO A 214 -6.03 -4.19 10.30
C PRO A 214 -4.63 -3.64 9.98
N GLY A 215 -3.57 -4.44 10.21
CA GLY A 215 -2.20 -4.09 9.87
C GLY A 215 -1.96 -4.05 8.37
N THR A 216 -2.38 -5.09 7.63
CA THR A 216 -2.25 -5.12 6.15
C THR A 216 -3.09 -4.02 5.51
N LEU A 217 -4.33 -3.83 5.96
CA LEU A 217 -5.20 -2.76 5.47
C LEU A 217 -4.56 -1.38 5.67
N THR A 218 -4.06 -1.09 6.87
CA THR A 218 -3.38 0.16 7.19
C THR A 218 -2.12 0.35 6.35
N PHE A 219 -1.27 -0.67 6.25
CA PHE A 219 -0.05 -0.63 5.45
C PHE A 219 -0.36 -0.30 3.99
N ARG A 220 -1.33 -0.98 3.38
CA ARG A 220 -1.76 -0.73 2.00
C ARG A 220 -2.23 0.71 1.79
N SER A 221 -3.13 1.20 2.65
CA SER A 221 -3.62 2.58 2.57
C SER A 221 -2.49 3.61 2.70
N LEU A 222 -1.57 3.43 3.65
CA LEU A 222 -0.44 4.35 3.83
C LEU A 222 0.52 4.33 2.63
N THR A 223 0.81 3.15 2.07
CA THR A 223 1.66 3.02 0.87
C THR A 223 1.02 3.62 -0.38
N ALA A 224 -0.32 3.54 -0.50
CA ALA A 224 -1.04 4.21 -1.58
C ALA A 224 -0.92 5.73 -1.44
N PHE A 225 -1.08 6.26 -0.22
CA PHE A 225 -0.88 7.68 0.04
C PHE A 225 0.54 8.18 -0.20
N SER A 226 1.56 7.34 0.02
CA SER A 226 2.95 7.69 -0.32
C SER A 226 3.29 7.53 -1.80
N GLY A 227 2.37 7.06 -2.65
CA GLY A 227 2.64 6.80 -4.07
C GLY A 227 3.61 5.64 -4.30
N SER A 228 3.75 4.76 -3.32
CA SER A 228 4.72 3.66 -3.32
C SER A 228 4.05 2.30 -3.26
N ASP A 229 2.76 2.24 -3.61
CA ASP A 229 2.07 0.97 -3.73
C ASP A 229 2.35 0.30 -5.09
N GLY A 230 1.83 -0.91 -5.23
CA GLY A 230 1.99 -1.69 -6.45
C GLY A 230 1.17 -1.20 -7.66
N LEU A 231 0.12 -0.40 -7.45
CA LEU A 231 -0.70 0.17 -8.53
C LEU A 231 0.01 1.39 -9.14
N GLN A 232 0.51 2.33 -8.32
CA GLN A 232 1.29 3.46 -8.82
C GLN A 232 2.58 2.97 -9.50
N HIS A 233 3.19 1.90 -9.00
CA HIS A 233 4.33 1.29 -9.69
C HIS A 233 3.94 0.72 -11.06
N ALA A 234 2.74 0.13 -11.20
CA ALA A 234 2.25 -0.35 -12.48
C ALA A 234 1.96 0.80 -13.45
N ASP A 235 1.28 1.85 -13.00
CA ASP A 235 0.99 3.06 -13.80
C ASP A 235 2.28 3.73 -14.30
N PHE A 236 3.31 3.80 -13.44
CA PHE A 236 4.62 4.30 -13.81
C PHE A 236 5.27 3.44 -14.90
N ARG A 237 5.21 2.11 -14.78
CA ARG A 237 5.74 1.20 -15.80
C ARG A 237 5.01 1.35 -17.13
N ASP A 238 3.69 1.45 -17.11
CA ASP A 238 2.87 1.64 -18.30
C ASP A 238 3.21 2.98 -18.99
N ALA A 239 3.41 4.06 -18.21
CA ALA A 239 3.87 5.34 -18.73
C ALA A 239 5.28 5.30 -19.34
N VAL A 240 6.19 4.51 -18.75
CA VAL A 240 7.54 4.29 -19.32
C VAL A 240 7.46 3.58 -20.67
N VAL A 241 6.58 2.59 -20.82
CA VAL A 241 6.37 1.89 -22.10
C VAL A 241 5.82 2.86 -23.17
N VAL A 242 4.80 3.64 -22.83
CA VAL A 242 4.24 4.66 -23.74
C VAL A 242 5.30 5.68 -24.16
N HIS A 243 6.11 6.14 -23.22
CA HIS A 243 7.19 7.07 -23.51
C HIS A 243 8.29 6.44 -24.39
N HIS A 244 8.64 5.17 -24.15
CA HIS A 244 9.60 4.44 -24.96
C HIS A 244 9.16 4.37 -26.43
N HIS A 245 7.90 4.02 -26.69
CA HIS A 245 7.35 4.02 -28.05
C HIS A 245 7.38 5.41 -28.69
N ALA A 246 6.95 6.45 -27.97
CA ALA A 246 6.99 7.83 -28.49
C ALA A 246 8.41 8.28 -28.84
N TRP A 247 9.38 7.89 -28.01
CA TRP A 247 10.80 8.16 -28.22
C TRP A 247 11.32 7.44 -29.47
N GLN A 248 11.08 6.13 -29.60
CA GLN A 248 11.46 5.38 -30.80
C GLN A 248 10.83 5.96 -32.06
N ASP A 249 9.51 6.17 -32.07
CA ASP A 249 8.76 6.72 -33.20
C ASP A 249 9.36 8.02 -33.73
N PHE A 250 9.81 8.89 -32.83
CA PHE A 250 10.40 10.19 -33.17
C PHE A 250 11.69 10.05 -34.00
N PHE A 251 12.55 9.08 -33.65
CA PHE A 251 13.83 8.85 -34.34
C PHE A 251 13.68 7.92 -35.54
N VAL A 252 12.94 6.81 -35.41
CA VAL A 252 12.77 5.81 -36.47
C VAL A 252 12.13 6.44 -37.72
N LYS A 253 11.07 7.24 -37.57
CA LYS A 253 10.43 7.93 -38.71
C LYS A 253 11.40 8.83 -39.48
N ARG A 254 12.32 9.49 -38.77
CA ARG A 254 13.34 10.36 -39.38
C ARG A 254 14.47 9.58 -40.06
N ILE A 255 14.87 8.45 -39.47
CA ILE A 255 15.84 7.52 -40.10
C ILE A 255 15.25 6.97 -41.40
N GLU A 256 13.97 6.60 -41.41
CA GLU A 256 13.27 6.12 -42.60
C GLU A 256 13.15 7.21 -43.68
N SER A 257 12.80 8.44 -43.28
CA SER A 257 12.63 9.58 -44.18
C SER A 257 13.92 10.33 -44.53
N ASP A 258 15.08 9.84 -44.08
CA ASP A 258 16.41 10.46 -44.28
C ASP A 258 16.48 11.94 -43.87
N THR A 259 15.74 12.30 -42.83
CA THR A 259 15.60 13.69 -42.40
C THR A 259 16.54 13.96 -41.23
N PRO A 260 17.54 14.85 -41.38
CA PRO A 260 18.46 15.18 -40.30
C PRO A 260 17.74 15.95 -39.17
N LEU A 261 18.24 15.80 -37.95
CA LEU A 261 17.77 16.60 -36.81
C LEU A 261 18.21 18.06 -36.98
N THR A 262 17.26 18.96 -36.77
CA THR A 262 17.47 20.41 -36.70
C THR A 262 17.50 20.87 -35.25
N ALA A 263 17.93 22.10 -35.01
CA ALA A 263 17.88 22.69 -33.67
C ALA A 263 16.43 22.75 -33.12
N GLU A 264 15.44 23.00 -33.98
CA GLU A 264 14.03 23.08 -33.60
C GLU A 264 13.44 21.71 -33.18
N ASP A 265 14.04 20.60 -33.65
CA ASP A 265 13.58 19.26 -33.28
C ASP A 265 13.88 18.93 -31.81
N TYR A 266 14.87 19.56 -31.19
CA TYR A 266 15.20 19.36 -29.78
C TYR A 266 14.08 19.87 -28.86
N ASP A 267 13.37 20.93 -29.27
CA ASP A 267 12.22 21.46 -28.55
C ASP A 267 10.98 20.54 -28.68
N ARG A 268 11.00 19.61 -29.65
CA ARG A 268 9.92 18.64 -29.93
C ARG A 268 10.24 17.24 -29.43
N LEU A 269 11.36 17.05 -28.73
CA LEU A 269 11.73 15.76 -28.18
C LEU A 269 10.63 15.26 -27.22
N PRO A 270 10.19 14.00 -27.35
CA PRO A 270 9.28 13.41 -26.37
C PRO A 270 9.92 13.50 -24.99
N MET A 271 9.25 14.18 -24.07
CA MET A 271 9.67 14.27 -22.67
C MET A 271 8.85 13.29 -21.83
N PHE A 272 9.51 12.60 -20.89
CA PHE A 272 8.81 11.72 -19.99
C PHE A 272 7.90 12.53 -19.06
N VAL A 273 6.63 12.18 -19.03
CA VAL A 273 5.64 12.75 -18.10
C VAL A 273 5.25 11.66 -17.12
N ALA A 274 5.69 11.81 -15.86
CA ALA A 274 5.30 10.89 -14.81
C ALA A 274 3.78 10.93 -14.58
N PRO A 275 3.13 9.78 -14.33
CA PRO A 275 1.73 9.76 -13.92
C PRO A 275 1.51 10.65 -12.69
N GLN A 276 0.54 11.56 -12.76
CA GLN A 276 0.21 12.42 -11.65
C GLN A 276 -0.71 11.68 -10.67
N ILE A 277 -0.42 11.82 -9.38
CA ILE A 277 -1.28 11.30 -8.33
C ILE A 277 -2.46 12.25 -8.15
N ASP A 278 -3.67 11.78 -8.44
CA ASP A 278 -4.89 12.50 -8.08
C ASP A 278 -5.27 12.19 -6.62
N GLY A 279 -5.10 13.18 -5.75
CA GLY A 279 -5.44 13.05 -4.33
C GLY A 279 -6.91 12.72 -4.07
N ARG A 280 -7.84 13.14 -4.95
CA ARG A 280 -9.27 12.81 -4.80
C ARG A 280 -9.55 11.34 -5.15
N ALA A 281 -8.99 10.87 -6.27
CA ALA A 281 -9.09 9.45 -6.63
C ALA A 281 -8.50 8.55 -5.55
N LEU A 282 -7.39 8.97 -4.93
CA LEU A 282 -6.73 8.26 -3.85
C LEU A 282 -7.55 8.21 -2.55
N MET A 283 -8.23 9.30 -2.21
CA MET A 283 -9.22 9.32 -1.14
C MET A 283 -10.39 8.37 -1.43
N ALA A 284 -10.90 8.38 -2.67
CA ALA A 284 -12.01 7.54 -3.06
C ALA A 284 -11.64 6.05 -2.99
N SER A 285 -10.48 5.64 -3.51
CA SER A 285 -10.02 4.25 -3.48
C SER A 285 -9.76 3.74 -2.05
N SER A 286 -9.35 4.62 -1.15
CA SER A 286 -9.09 4.28 0.26
C SER A 286 -10.34 4.33 1.15
N SER A 287 -11.46 4.88 0.67
CA SER A 287 -12.67 5.08 1.47
C SER A 287 -13.28 3.78 1.99
N ILE A 288 -13.46 2.77 1.13
CA ILE A 288 -14.08 1.48 1.50
C ILE A 288 -13.24 0.74 2.57
N PRO A 289 -11.91 0.55 2.40
CA PRO A 289 -11.07 -0.02 3.44
C PRO A 289 -11.20 0.71 4.79
N LEU A 290 -11.18 2.04 4.77
CA LEU A 290 -11.23 2.84 5.99
C LEU A 290 -12.60 2.77 6.67
N LEU A 291 -13.70 2.77 5.90
CA LEU A 291 -15.05 2.58 6.42
C LEU A 291 -15.23 1.18 7.02
N ALA A 292 -14.68 0.14 6.40
CA ALA A 292 -14.70 -1.21 6.96
C ALA A 292 -13.95 -1.28 8.30
N MET A 293 -12.78 -0.64 8.40
CA MET A 293 -12.00 -0.59 9.64
C MET A 293 -12.67 0.25 10.72
N LEU A 294 -13.34 1.35 10.35
CA LEU A 294 -14.18 2.14 11.24
C LEU A 294 -15.37 1.32 11.77
N ALA A 295 -16.08 0.61 10.89
CA ALA A 295 -17.19 -0.24 11.28
C ALA A 295 -16.74 -1.33 12.28
N LEU A 296 -15.61 -1.99 12.01
CA LEU A 296 -15.00 -2.95 12.94
C LEU A 296 -14.66 -2.31 14.29
N THR A 297 -14.09 -1.10 14.27
CA THR A 297 -13.76 -0.34 15.48
C THR A 297 -15.02 0.00 16.28
N CYS A 298 -16.08 0.46 15.63
CA CYS A 298 -17.37 0.73 16.28
C CYS A 298 -17.96 -0.53 16.92
N LEU A 299 -17.91 -1.68 16.24
CA LEU A 299 -18.35 -2.96 16.77
C LEU A 299 -17.56 -3.38 18.02
N LEU A 300 -16.23 -3.16 18.03
CA LEU A 300 -15.39 -3.41 19.20
C LEU A 300 -15.75 -2.48 20.36
N CYS A 301 -15.97 -1.18 20.11
CA CYS A 301 -16.40 -0.23 21.13
C CYS A 301 -17.78 -0.58 21.73
N LEU A 302 -18.72 -1.02 20.90
CA LEU A 302 -20.04 -1.51 21.32
C LEU A 302 -19.89 -2.74 22.23
N LYS A 303 -19.09 -3.72 21.81
CA LYS A 303 -18.82 -4.94 22.59
C LYS A 303 -18.15 -4.62 23.93
N GLY A 304 -17.15 -3.74 23.94
CA GLY A 304 -16.48 -3.29 25.17
C GLY A 304 -17.45 -2.60 26.13
N SER A 305 -18.34 -1.76 25.60
CA SER A 305 -19.38 -1.08 26.39
C SER A 305 -20.40 -2.07 26.98
N GLN A 306 -20.79 -3.10 26.24
CA GLN A 306 -21.67 -4.16 26.73
C GLN A 306 -21.03 -4.96 27.87
N GLN A 307 -19.74 -5.30 27.74
CA GLN A 307 -18.99 -6.01 28.80
C GLN A 307 -18.91 -5.18 30.09
N LEU A 308 -18.66 -3.88 29.99
CA LEU A 308 -18.65 -2.97 31.14
C LEU A 308 -20.01 -2.90 31.83
N ARG A 309 -21.11 -2.79 31.07
CA ARG A 309 -22.47 -2.79 31.64
C ARG A 309 -22.80 -4.11 32.34
N SER A 310 -22.42 -5.25 31.76
CA SER A 310 -22.64 -6.55 32.42
C SER A 310 -21.87 -6.67 33.74
N ALA A 311 -20.66 -6.11 33.82
CA ALA A 311 -19.87 -6.10 35.04
C ALA A 311 -20.50 -5.20 36.14
N GLU A 312 -21.07 -4.05 35.77
CA GLU A 312 -21.79 -3.17 36.71
C GLU A 312 -23.02 -3.87 37.31
N VAL A 313 -23.80 -4.60 36.50
CA VAL A 313 -25.00 -5.33 36.97
C VAL A 313 -24.64 -6.42 37.99
N VAL A 314 -23.58 -7.17 37.75
CA VAL A 314 -23.13 -8.25 38.67
C VAL A 314 -22.68 -7.67 40.01
N ILE A 315 -21.96 -6.55 40.01
CA ILE A 315 -21.46 -5.93 41.24
C ILE A 315 -22.58 -5.23 42.01
N GLY A 316 -23.53 -4.58 41.30
CA GLY A 316 -24.72 -4.00 41.91
C GLY A 316 -25.64 -5.03 42.57
N ALA A 317 -25.73 -6.25 42.03
CA ALA A 317 -26.52 -7.34 42.59
C ALA A 317 -25.93 -7.96 43.88
N HIS A 318 -24.66 -7.68 44.20
CA HIS A 318 -23.99 -8.14 45.43
C HIS A 318 -23.90 -7.07 46.52
N SER A 319 -24.52 -5.90 46.34
CA SER A 319 -24.67 -4.90 47.40
C SER A 319 -25.85 -5.28 48.31
N PRO A 320 -25.63 -5.73 49.57
CA PRO A 320 -26.71 -6.01 50.50
C PRO A 320 -27.13 -4.68 51.14
N GLY A 321 -28.13 -4.01 50.58
CA GLY A 321 -28.57 -2.73 51.12
C GLY A 321 -29.60 -2.02 50.26
N GLY A 322 -30.68 -2.71 49.90
CA GLY A 322 -31.74 -2.15 49.06
C GLY A 322 -33.13 -2.71 49.34
N SER A 323 -33.45 -3.01 50.60
CA SER A 323 -34.85 -3.11 51.03
C SER A 323 -35.30 -1.75 51.55
N ARG A 324 -36.37 -1.25 50.91
CA ARG A 324 -37.21 -0.14 51.37
C ARG A 324 -37.63 -0.29 52.82
#